data_AF-A0A0Q7TCZ0-F1
#
_entry.id   AF-A0A0Q7TCZ0-F1
#
_cell.length_a   1.000
_cell.length_b   1.000
_cell.length_c   1.000
_cell.angle_alpha   90.00
_cell.angle_beta   90.00
_cell.angle_gamma   90.00
#
_symmetry.space_group_name_H-M   'P 1'
#
loop_
_entity.id
_entity.type
_entity.pdbx_description
1 polymer ?
#
loop_
_entity_poly.entity_id
_entity_poly.type
_entity_poly.pdbx_seq_one_letter_code
_entity_poly.pdbx_strand_id
1 'polypeptide(L)' 'MEGAMAYSSSRLPTRFPVGTKFVIEGRPGDEGQMQVFSRFIEFPDGTRLKLPKRPLPQKSAPAGRRARIKRARSH' A
#
# COMPACT_ATOMS: atom_id res chain seq x y z
N MET A 1 4.44 -27.44 -9.69
CA MET A 1 3.78 -26.38 -10.48
C MET A 1 3.64 -25.18 -9.58
N GLU A 2 4.57 -24.23 -9.68
CA GLU A 2 4.56 -23.00 -8.90
C GLU A 2 3.35 -22.18 -9.36
N GLY A 3 2.38 -22.00 -8.46
CA GLY A 3 1.14 -21.33 -8.79
C GLY A 3 1.43 -19.86 -9.11
N ALA A 4 1.17 -19.46 -10.35
CA ALA A 4 1.04 -18.06 -10.72
C ALA A 4 -0.12 -17.47 -9.88
N MET A 5 0.19 -17.03 -8.67
CA MET A 5 -0.76 -16.36 -7.81
C MET A 5 -1.17 -15.11 -8.56
N ALA A 6 -2.44 -15.01 -8.95
CA ALA A 6 -2.98 -13.83 -9.61
C ALA A 6 -2.98 -12.68 -8.58
N TYR A 7 -1.84 -12.02 -8.44
CA TYR A 7 -1.69 -10.89 -7.55
C TYR A 7 -2.54 -9.75 -8.16
N SER A 8 -3.40 -9.17 -7.33
CA SER A 8 -4.15 -7.96 -7.69
C SER A 8 -3.71 -6.83 -6.78
N SER A 9 -3.74 -5.60 -7.27
CA SER A 9 -3.40 -4.41 -6.47
C SER A 9 -4.27 -4.26 -5.20
N SER A 10 -5.44 -4.92 -5.15
CA SER A 10 -6.35 -4.97 -4.01
C SER A 10 -6.02 -6.06 -2.97
N ARG A 11 -5.24 -7.09 -3.33
CA ARG A 11 -4.85 -8.19 -2.43
C ARG A 11 -3.42 -8.62 -2.74
N LEU A 12 -2.49 -7.79 -2.29
CA LEU A 12 -1.07 -8.13 -2.28
C LEU A 12 -0.82 -9.25 -1.27
N PRO A 13 0.16 -10.12 -1.54
CA PRO A 13 0.54 -11.16 -0.60
C PRO A 13 1.16 -10.50 0.65
N THR A 14 0.97 -11.13 1.81
CA THR A 14 1.54 -10.65 3.07
C THR A 14 3.08 -10.73 3.08
N ARG A 15 3.66 -11.58 2.23
CA ARG A 15 5.10 -11.77 2.04
C ARG A 15 5.41 -11.85 0.55
N PHE A 16 6.56 -11.30 0.17
CA PHE A 16 7.04 -11.35 -1.19
C PHE A 16 8.20 -12.33 -1.32
N PRO A 17 8.32 -13.05 -2.46
CA PRO A 17 9.52 -13.82 -2.77
C PRO A 17 10.78 -12.95 -2.75
N VAL A 18 11.91 -13.53 -2.35
CA VAL A 18 13.22 -12.86 -2.41
C VAL A 18 13.52 -12.46 -3.85
N GLY A 19 13.98 -11.22 -4.05
CA GLY A 19 14.25 -10.66 -5.38
C GLY A 19 13.09 -9.83 -5.97
N THR A 20 11.95 -9.77 -5.28
CA THR A 20 10.85 -8.86 -5.64
C THR A 20 11.30 -7.40 -5.47
N LYS A 21 10.98 -6.56 -6.45
CA LYS A 21 11.31 -5.12 -6.47
C LYS A 21 10.05 -4.29 -6.40
N PHE A 22 10.10 -3.19 -5.66
CA PHE A 22 9.08 -2.14 -5.72
C PHE A 22 9.65 -0.97 -6.51
N VAL A 23 9.08 -0.72 -7.68
CA VAL A 23 9.58 0.27 -8.63
C VAL A 23 8.67 1.49 -8.61
N ILE A 24 9.29 2.64 -8.42
CA ILE A 24 8.67 3.96 -8.57
C ILE A 24 9.40 4.66 -9.70
N GLU A 25 8.66 5.05 -10.73
CA GLU A 25 9.19 5.89 -11.80
C GLU A 25 8.58 7.27 -11.69
N GLY A 26 9.44 8.28 -11.79
CA GLY A 26 9.05 9.67 -11.72
C GLY A 26 10.00 10.53 -12.53
N ARG A 27 9.59 11.77 -12.70
CA ARG A 27 10.39 12.82 -13.33
C ARG A 27 10.66 13.92 -12.30
N PRO A 28 11.72 14.71 -12.46
CA PRO A 28 11.87 15.95 -11.72
C PRO A 28 10.61 16.80 -11.90
N GLY A 29 10.03 17.24 -10.80
CA GLY A 29 8.94 18.22 -10.74
C GLY A 29 9.44 19.56 -10.22
N ASP A 30 8.50 20.47 -10.01
CA ASP A 30 8.80 21.81 -9.51
C ASP A 30 9.38 21.75 -8.09
N GLU A 31 10.26 22.71 -7.78
CA GLU A 31 10.87 22.88 -6.45
C GLU A 31 11.58 21.62 -5.90
N GLY A 32 12.15 20.80 -6.79
CA GLY A 32 12.90 19.61 -6.39
C GLY A 32 12.04 18.43 -5.94
N GLN A 33 10.71 18.51 -6.12
CA GLN A 33 9.82 17.38 -5.87
C GLN A 33 9.91 16.35 -7.01
N MET A 34 9.66 15.07 -6.72
CA MET A 34 9.58 14.02 -7.74
C MET A 34 8.11 13.79 -8.12
N GLN A 35 7.77 14.05 -9.39
CA GLN A 35 6.44 13.72 -9.90
C GLN A 35 6.39 12.27 -10.35
N VAL A 36 5.78 11.42 -9.51
CA VAL A 36 5.62 9.98 -9.74
C VAL A 36 4.56 9.74 -10.82
N PHE A 37 4.93 9.04 -11.91
CA PHE A 37 4.00 8.69 -12.98
C PHE A 37 3.67 7.19 -13.05
N SER A 38 4.50 6.34 -12.45
CA SER A 38 4.34 4.88 -12.48
C SER A 38 4.76 4.25 -11.16
N ARG A 39 4.01 3.22 -10.74
CA ARG A 39 4.32 2.39 -9.56
C ARG A 39 3.95 0.96 -9.86
N PHE A 40 4.88 0.04 -9.64
CA PHE A 40 4.62 -1.38 -9.85
C PHE A 40 5.53 -2.25 -8.99
N ILE A 41 5.14 -3.50 -8.85
CA ILE A 41 5.95 -4.57 -8.27
C ILE A 41 6.49 -5.41 -9.41
N GLU A 42 7.78 -5.73 -9.39
CA GLU A 42 8.40 -6.70 -10.29
C GLU A 42 8.81 -7.93 -9.49
N PHE A 43 8.23 -9.07 -9.83
CA PHE A 43 8.54 -10.36 -9.21
C PHE A 43 9.84 -10.96 -9.79
N PRO A 44 10.47 -11.94 -9.12
CA PRO A 44 11.72 -12.55 -9.58
C PRO A 44 11.62 -13.23 -10.96
N ASP A 45 10.43 -13.68 -11.33
CA ASP A 45 10.10 -14.28 -12.63
C ASP A 45 9.92 -13.23 -13.76
N GLY A 46 10.02 -11.95 -13.44
CA GLY A 46 9.80 -10.82 -14.37
C GLY A 46 8.34 -10.37 -14.47
N THR A 47 7.40 -11.03 -13.79
CA THR A 47 6.00 -10.61 -13.78
C THR A 47 5.85 -9.24 -13.12
N ARG A 48 5.05 -8.35 -13.71
CA ARG A 48 4.82 -6.99 -13.21
C ARG A 48 3.38 -6.75 -12.78
N LEU A 49 3.21 -6.22 -11.57
CA LEU A 49 1.92 -5.82 -11.02
C LEU A 49 1.84 -4.30 -10.87
N LYS A 50 0.94 -3.67 -11.64
CA LYS A 50 0.70 -2.22 -11.57
C LYS A 50 -0.02 -1.86 -10.27
N LEU A 51 0.47 -0.84 -9.60
CA LEU A 51 -0.13 -0.31 -8.38
C LEU A 51 -0.94 0.97 -8.68
N PRO A 52 -1.93 1.33 -7.84
CA PRO A 52 -2.70 2.56 -7.99
C PRO A 52 -1.77 3.79 -8.01
N LYS A 53 -2.19 4.90 -8.63
CA LYS A 53 -1.38 6.15 -8.69
C LYS A 53 -1.36 6.95 -7.38
N ARG A 54 -2.44 6.87 -6.59
CA ARG A 54 -2.50 7.40 -5.21
C ARG A 54 -2.72 6.24 -4.25
N PRO A 55 -2.02 6.20 -3.10
CA PRO A 55 -2.50 5.38 -1.99
C PRO A 55 -3.95 5.81 -1.74
N LEU A 56 -4.90 4.88 -1.81
CA LEU A 56 -6.25 5.19 -1.34
C LEU A 56 -6.10 5.67 0.11
N PRO A 57 -6.81 6.72 0.53
CA PRO A 57 -6.83 7.08 1.94
C PRO A 57 -7.24 5.82 2.69
N GLN A 58 -6.31 5.25 3.46
CA GLN A 58 -6.65 4.15 4.36
C GLN A 58 -7.73 4.73 5.26
N LYS A 59 -8.95 4.21 5.19
CA LYS A 59 -9.89 4.39 6.29
C LYS A 59 -9.13 3.92 7.50
N SER A 60 -8.65 4.88 8.30
CA SER A 60 -8.07 4.62 9.60
C SER A 60 -9.02 3.63 10.24
N ALA A 61 -8.51 2.49 10.70
CA ALA A 61 -9.32 1.56 11.48
C ALA A 61 -10.15 2.40 12.47
N PRO A 62 -11.46 2.17 12.61
CA PRO A 62 -12.28 3.01 13.46
C PRO A 62 -11.58 3.12 14.80
N ALA A 63 -11.47 4.33 15.33
CA ALA A 63 -10.87 4.64 16.61
C ALA A 63 -11.70 4.03 17.77
N GLY A 64 -11.90 2.72 17.72
CA GLY A 64 -12.66 1.92 18.66
C GLY A 64 -11.79 1.58 19.86
N ARG A 65 -11.42 2.60 20.65
CA ARG A 65 -11.08 2.44 22.07
C ARG A 65 -10.94 3.73 22.90
N ARG A 66 -11.54 4.84 22.47
CA ARG A 66 -11.76 6.01 23.35
C ARG A 66 -13.22 6.20 23.78
N ALA A 67 -14.04 5.15 23.63
CA ALA A 67 -15.31 5.09 24.33
C ALA A 67 -15.06 4.71 25.80
N ARG A 68 -15.64 5.49 26.71
CA ARG A 68 -15.94 5.14 28.11
C ARG A 68 -14.91 5.48 29.19
N ILE A 69 -14.47 6.72 29.28
CA ILE A 69 -14.24 7.36 30.59
C ILE A 69 -14.76 8.80 30.55
N LYS A 70 -16.09 8.96 30.46
CA LYS A 70 -16.76 10.17 30.97
C LYS A 70 -17.66 9.75 32.13
N ARG A 71 -17.00 9.65 33.29
CA ARG A 71 -17.47 9.99 34.63
C ARG A 71 -18.96 9.73 34.90
N ALA A 72 -19.23 8.56 35.48
CA ALA A 72 -20.26 8.47 36.51
C ALA A 72 -19.81 9.29 37.73
N ARG A 73 -20.41 10.46 37.91
CA ARG A 73 -20.55 11.17 39.20
C ARG A 73 -22.05 11.53 39.22
N SER A 74 -22.92 10.63 39.68
CA SER A 74 -23.28 10.35 41.08
C SER A 74 -23.84 11.60 41.77
N HIS A 75 -25.15 11.51 42.03
CA HIS A 75 -25.99 12.13 43.08
C HIS A 75 -25.63 13.53 43.61
#